data_AF-A0A087BGG9-F1
#
_entry.id   AF-A0A087BGG9-F1
#
_cell.length_a   1.000
_cell.length_b   1.000
_cell.length_c   1.000
_cell.angle_alpha   90.00
_cell.angle_beta   90.00
_cell.angle_gamma   90.00
#
_symmetry.space_group_name_H-M   'P 1'
#
loop_
_entity.id
_entity.type
_entity.pdbx_description
1 polymer ?
#
loop_
_entity_poly.entity_id
_entity_poly.type
_entity_poly.pdbx_seq_one_letter_code
_entity_poly.pdbx_strand_id
1 'polypeptide(L)'
;MNDFEYERRFFCHALPAEYRKGNPPELVIQSYYVHSNNYVLRVRLTSRSINLVMDCDTYPIDVLHNYRDAFSHAYVTVKGPASLGTRYEKEMEIDTRIAAELITRGGDTVIKNRYSVWIAEDGWNVDVFGATNAPLIIAEAARSGPVTNLTIPKFCLTEVTDQPRFSNESLAASPFSRWAGEFEAELSEKGPSFQQVFGTNKMGD
;
A
#
# COMPACT_ATOMS: atom_id res chain seq x y z
N MET A 1 8.56 -23.96 -3.22
CA MET A 1 7.63 -22.85 -2.94
C MET A 1 8.23 -21.64 -3.63
N ASN A 2 7.48 -20.96 -4.48
CA ASN A 2 8.02 -19.87 -5.28
C ASN A 2 7.89 -18.58 -4.46
N ASP A 3 8.99 -18.00 -4.02
CA ASP A 3 9.04 -16.82 -3.12
C ASP A 3 8.84 -15.49 -3.88
N PHE A 4 8.27 -15.53 -5.09
CA PHE A 4 8.05 -14.35 -5.93
C PHE A 4 6.60 -13.89 -5.80
N GLU A 5 6.42 -12.65 -5.34
CA GLU A 5 5.14 -11.94 -5.42
C GLU A 5 4.97 -11.36 -6.83
N TYR A 6 3.83 -11.61 -7.45
CA TYR A 6 3.46 -11.06 -8.75
C TYR A 6 2.33 -10.07 -8.55
N GLU A 7 2.67 -8.78 -8.65
CA GLU A 7 1.73 -7.69 -8.45
C GLU A 7 1.85 -6.66 -9.57
N ARG A 8 0.74 -5.97 -9.85
CA ARG A 8 0.70 -4.76 -10.68
C ARG A 8 -0.04 -3.68 -9.91
N ARG A 9 0.54 -2.47 -9.90
CA ARG A 9 0.08 -1.34 -9.08
C ARG A 9 -0.34 -0.19 -9.96
N PHE A 10 -1.45 0.46 -9.60
CA PHE A 10 -2.08 1.51 -10.40
C PHE A 10 -2.43 2.70 -9.51
N PHE A 11 -2.06 3.89 -9.99
CA PHE A 11 -2.49 5.14 -9.36
C PHE A 11 -3.96 5.43 -9.69
N CYS A 12 -4.70 5.89 -8.69
CA CYS A 12 -6.12 6.21 -8.79
C CYS A 12 -6.38 7.58 -8.15
N HIS A 13 -7.32 8.37 -8.69
CA HIS A 13 -7.80 9.58 -8.00
C HIS A 13 -8.91 9.29 -6.99
N ALA A 14 -9.68 8.22 -7.19
CA ALA A 14 -10.79 7.85 -6.33
C ALA A 14 -11.03 6.34 -6.35
N LEU A 15 -11.51 5.83 -5.22
CA LEU A 15 -12.12 4.50 -5.13
C LEU A 15 -13.64 4.65 -5.26
N PRO A 16 -14.29 4.09 -6.31
CA PRO A 16 -15.73 4.16 -6.48
C PRO A 16 -16.52 3.63 -5.27
N ALA A 17 -17.70 4.22 -5.00
CA ALA A 17 -18.47 3.97 -3.78
C ALA A 17 -19.03 2.54 -3.71
N GLU A 18 -19.31 1.92 -4.86
CA GLU A 18 -19.75 0.53 -4.97
C GLU A 18 -18.75 -0.46 -4.35
N TYR A 19 -17.45 -0.15 -4.43
CA TYR A 19 -16.38 -0.98 -3.89
C TYR A 19 -16.14 -0.76 -2.39
N ARG A 20 -16.74 0.29 -1.79
CA ARG A 20 -16.70 0.56 -0.34
C ARG A 20 -17.88 -0.06 0.40
N LYS A 21 -18.95 -0.46 -0.32
CA LYS A 21 -20.20 -0.91 0.29
C LYS A 21 -20.11 -2.36 0.76
N GLY A 22 -20.40 -2.60 2.04
CA GLY A 22 -20.56 -3.95 2.59
C GLY A 22 -19.27 -4.65 3.04
N ASN A 23 -18.10 -4.10 2.73
CA ASN A 23 -16.81 -4.61 3.19
C ASN A 23 -16.05 -3.53 3.98
N PRO A 24 -15.93 -3.66 5.32
CA PRO A 24 -15.09 -2.75 6.07
C PRO A 24 -13.64 -2.88 5.60
N PRO A 25 -12.90 -1.77 5.43
CA PRO A 25 -11.50 -1.84 5.09
C PRO A 25 -10.70 -2.47 6.23
N GLU A 26 -9.53 -3.00 5.90
CA GLU A 26 -8.49 -3.22 6.91
C GLU A 26 -7.71 -1.92 7.08
N LEU A 27 -7.80 -1.33 8.27
CA LEU A 27 -6.90 -0.26 8.67
C LEU A 27 -5.51 -0.86 8.87
N VAL A 28 -4.50 -0.28 8.23
CA VAL A 28 -3.10 -0.68 8.34
C VAL A 28 -2.28 0.51 8.81
N ILE A 29 -1.56 0.34 9.92
CA ILE A 29 -0.49 1.25 10.34
C ILE A 29 0.82 0.48 10.26
N GLN A 30 1.82 1.05 9.62
CA GLN A 30 3.14 0.44 9.51
C GLN A 30 4.23 1.48 9.79
N SER A 31 5.31 1.04 10.42
CA SER A 31 6.50 1.82 10.69
C SER A 31 7.73 1.14 10.11
N TYR A 32 8.61 1.93 9.52
CA TYR A 32 9.83 1.51 8.88
C TYR A 32 11.04 2.02 9.66
N TYR A 33 11.89 1.10 10.11
CA TYR A 33 13.19 1.39 10.68
C TYR A 33 14.23 0.97 9.65
N VAL A 34 14.72 1.93 8.89
CA VAL A 34 15.76 1.70 7.90
C VAL A 34 17.12 1.78 8.57
N HIS A 35 17.99 0.81 8.30
CA HIS A 35 19.35 0.77 8.81
C HIS A 35 20.38 0.70 7.67
N SER A 36 21.65 0.86 8.03
CA SER A 36 22.81 0.72 7.15
C SER A 36 22.71 -0.50 6.24
N ASN A 37 23.17 -0.36 4.99
CA ASN A 37 23.21 -1.42 3.96
C ASN A 37 21.82 -1.89 3.46
N ASN A 38 20.80 -1.03 3.46
CA ASN A 38 19.46 -1.29 2.92
C ASN A 38 18.70 -2.44 3.61
N TYR A 39 19.03 -2.72 4.87
CA TYR A 39 18.21 -3.57 5.73
C TYR A 39 17.04 -2.77 6.29
N VAL A 40 15.87 -3.40 6.30
CA VAL A 40 14.63 -2.76 6.76
C VAL A 40 13.97 -3.64 7.79
N LEU A 41 13.65 -3.05 8.92
CA LEU A 41 12.70 -3.60 9.87
C LEU A 41 11.37 -2.87 9.68
N ARG A 42 10.31 -3.61 9.36
CA ARG A 42 8.95 -3.08 9.28
C ARG A 42 8.13 -3.63 10.43
N VAL A 43 7.44 -2.77 11.17
CA VAL A 43 6.38 -3.17 12.11
C VAL A 43 5.05 -2.81 11.48
N ARG A 44 4.10 -3.73 11.40
CA ARG A 44 2.75 -3.52 10.85
C ARG A 44 1.71 -3.91 11.89
N LEU A 45 0.74 -3.02 12.13
CA LEU A 45 -0.50 -3.27 12.88
C LEU A 45 -1.68 -3.23 11.92
N THR A 46 -2.64 -4.12 12.11
CA THR A 46 -3.90 -4.09 11.36
C THR A 46 -5.14 -4.24 12.23
N SER A 47 -6.24 -3.65 11.77
CA SER A 47 -7.57 -3.74 12.39
C SER A 47 -8.65 -3.74 11.31
N ARG A 48 -9.71 -4.52 11.52
CA ARG A 48 -10.94 -4.48 10.69
C ARG A 48 -12.14 -3.86 11.42
N SER A 49 -11.95 -3.47 12.68
CA SER A 49 -13.01 -2.88 13.52
C SER A 49 -13.00 -1.35 13.54
N ILE A 50 -11.93 -0.74 13.00
CA ILE A 50 -11.76 0.71 12.91
C ILE A 50 -12.05 1.16 11.48
N ASN A 51 -12.98 2.11 11.32
CA ASN A 51 -13.28 2.71 10.02
C ASN A 51 -13.18 4.24 10.13
N LEU A 52 -12.03 4.76 9.69
CA LEU A 52 -11.73 6.20 9.68
C LEU A 52 -11.69 6.70 8.24
N VAL A 53 -12.08 7.95 8.03
CA VAL A 53 -11.76 8.66 6.79
C VAL A 53 -10.24 8.80 6.74
N MET A 54 -9.63 8.59 5.57
CA MET A 54 -8.20 8.80 5.34
C MET A 54 -8.01 10.15 4.67
N ASP A 55 -7.61 11.15 5.46
CA ASP A 55 -7.31 12.51 5.02
C ASP A 55 -5.93 12.96 5.53
N CYS A 56 -5.56 14.22 5.28
CA CYS A 56 -4.28 14.79 5.69
C CYS A 56 -4.11 14.91 7.22
N ASP A 57 -5.19 14.79 8.00
CA ASP A 57 -5.20 14.94 9.45
C ASP A 57 -5.29 13.58 10.18
N THR A 58 -5.36 12.48 9.42
CA THR A 58 -5.43 11.13 9.97
C THR A 58 -4.03 10.59 10.29
N TYR A 59 -3.41 11.09 11.36
CA TYR A 59 -2.03 10.71 11.73
C TYR A 59 -1.96 9.36 12.45
N PRO A 60 -0.95 8.50 12.14
CA PRO A 60 -0.81 7.17 12.74
C PRO A 60 -0.75 7.18 14.27
N ILE A 61 -0.03 8.15 14.86
CA ILE A 61 0.19 8.22 16.31
C ILE A 61 -1.10 8.57 17.05
N ASP A 62 -1.88 9.51 16.52
CA ASP A 62 -3.19 9.88 17.10
C ASP A 62 -4.17 8.73 17.00
N VAL A 63 -4.16 7.98 15.89
CA VAL A 63 -4.98 6.78 15.74
C VAL A 63 -4.57 5.70 16.73
N LEU A 64 -3.27 5.46 16.93
CA LEU A 64 -2.80 4.51 17.95
C LEU A 64 -3.15 4.96 19.37
N HIS A 65 -3.11 6.26 19.67
CA HIS A 65 -3.52 6.77 20.98
C HIS A 65 -5.00 6.53 21.26
N ASN A 66 -5.86 6.72 20.25
CA ASN A 66 -7.31 6.62 20.41
C ASN A 66 -7.85 5.19 20.29
N TYR A 67 -7.19 4.32 19.52
CA TYR A 67 -7.75 3.02 19.11
C TYR A 67 -6.83 1.81 19.34
N ARG A 68 -5.80 1.93 20.19
CA ARG A 68 -4.79 0.87 20.42
C ARG A 68 -5.36 -0.53 20.60
N ASP A 69 -6.37 -0.68 21.46
CA ASP A 69 -6.92 -1.99 21.83
C ASP A 69 -7.86 -2.58 20.76
N ALA A 70 -8.16 -1.83 19.70
CA ALA A 70 -8.96 -2.30 18.57
C ALA A 70 -8.10 -2.92 17.44
N PHE A 71 -6.77 -2.92 17.57
CA PHE A 71 -5.88 -3.64 16.65
C PHE A 71 -5.82 -5.14 16.97
N SER A 72 -5.97 -5.98 15.95
CA SER A 72 -6.13 -7.43 16.11
C SER A 72 -4.94 -8.25 15.64
N HIS A 73 -4.11 -7.71 14.74
CA HIS A 73 -2.92 -8.39 14.26
C HIS A 73 -1.73 -7.45 14.22
N ALA A 74 -0.54 -7.99 14.52
CA ALA A 74 0.70 -7.28 14.33
C ALA A 74 1.82 -8.19 13.86
N TYR A 75 2.70 -7.63 13.04
CA TYR A 75 3.82 -8.35 12.46
C TYR A 75 5.07 -7.49 12.50
N VAL A 76 6.20 -8.15 12.72
CA VAL A 76 7.52 -7.61 12.43
C VAL A 76 8.07 -8.32 11.21
N THR A 77 8.58 -7.54 10.26
CA THR A 77 9.15 -8.04 9.02
C THR A 77 10.59 -7.56 8.92
N VAL A 78 11.53 -8.50 8.76
CA VAL A 78 12.91 -8.20 8.44
C VAL A 78 13.10 -8.38 6.94
N LYS A 79 13.61 -7.36 6.28
CA LYS A 79 13.92 -7.40 4.85
C LYS A 79 15.41 -7.09 4.62
N GLY A 80 16.10 -7.97 3.89
CA GLY A 80 17.50 -7.76 3.46
C GLY A 80 17.61 -6.79 2.28
N PRO A 81 18.82 -6.48 1.78
CA PRO A 81 18.97 -5.72 0.54
C PRO A 81 18.41 -6.50 -0.66
N ALA A 82 17.85 -5.80 -1.64
CA ALA A 82 17.49 -6.42 -2.92
C ALA A 82 18.76 -6.71 -3.73
N SER A 83 18.87 -7.91 -4.31
CA SER A 83 19.98 -8.33 -5.18
C SER A 83 19.41 -9.14 -6.34
N LEU A 84 19.72 -8.72 -7.58
CA LEU A 84 19.30 -9.37 -8.83
C LEU A 84 17.79 -9.68 -8.90
N GLY A 85 16.95 -8.79 -8.36
CA GLY A 85 15.48 -8.97 -8.38
C GLY A 85 14.93 -9.91 -7.30
N THR A 86 15.76 -10.34 -6.35
CA THR A 86 15.35 -11.11 -5.16
C THR A 86 15.70 -10.37 -3.87
N ARG A 87 14.91 -10.55 -2.82
CA ARG A 87 15.14 -9.94 -1.50
C ARG A 87 14.82 -10.98 -0.43
N TYR A 88 15.66 -11.10 0.59
CA TYR A 88 15.30 -11.88 1.77
C TYR A 88 14.19 -11.14 2.54
N GLU A 89 13.09 -11.82 2.83
CA GLU A 89 12.00 -11.30 3.66
C GLU A 89 11.56 -12.36 4.65
N LYS A 90 11.48 -11.99 5.93
CA LYS A 90 10.93 -12.86 6.98
C LYS A 90 9.95 -12.07 7.82
N GLU A 91 8.70 -12.52 7.83
CA GLU A 91 7.63 -11.98 8.66
C GLU A 91 7.40 -12.89 9.88
N MET A 92 7.15 -12.27 11.03
CA MET A 92 6.85 -12.93 12.30
C MET A 92 5.72 -12.17 13.00
N GLU A 93 4.75 -12.90 13.53
CA GLU A 93 3.69 -12.32 14.34
C GLU A 93 4.25 -11.86 15.70
N ILE A 94 3.77 -10.71 16.19
CA ILE A 94 4.12 -10.15 17.50
C ILE A 94 2.86 -9.63 18.19
N ASP A 95 2.95 -9.44 19.51
CA ASP A 95 1.86 -8.86 20.30
C ASP A 95 1.52 -7.43 19.82
N THR A 96 0.22 -7.12 19.70
CA THR A 96 -0.26 -5.84 19.17
C THR A 96 0.13 -4.65 20.06
N ARG A 97 0.24 -4.84 21.37
CA ARG A 97 0.65 -3.78 22.30
C ARG A 97 2.13 -3.48 22.18
N ILE A 98 2.96 -4.53 22.01
CA ILE A 98 4.40 -4.36 21.72
C ILE A 98 4.57 -3.60 20.42
N ALA A 99 3.87 -4.02 19.38
CA ALA A 99 3.96 -3.40 18.07
C ALA A 99 3.51 -1.93 18.10
N ALA A 100 2.42 -1.61 18.81
CA ALA A 100 1.97 -0.23 19.01
C ALA A 100 3.04 0.62 19.72
N GLU A 101 3.68 0.10 20.77
CA GLU A 101 4.78 0.79 21.46
C GLU A 101 5.97 1.07 20.54
N LEU A 102 6.35 0.11 19.70
CA LEU A 102 7.42 0.31 18.73
C LEU A 102 7.07 1.46 17.78
N ILE A 103 5.88 1.42 17.15
CA ILE A 103 5.45 2.45 16.20
C ILE A 103 5.35 3.83 16.87
N THR A 104 4.84 3.91 18.11
CA THR A 104 4.78 5.18 18.85
C THR A 104 6.16 5.79 19.11
N ARG A 105 7.19 4.96 19.29
CA ARG A 105 8.54 5.42 19.67
C ARG A 105 9.44 5.78 18.49
N GLY A 106 9.10 5.38 17.26
CA GLY A 106 9.86 5.81 16.10
C GLY A 106 9.64 5.02 14.83
N GLY A 107 10.60 5.21 13.91
CA GLY A 107 10.51 4.80 12.52
C GLY A 107 9.63 5.76 11.71
N ASP A 108 9.68 5.61 10.39
CA ASP A 108 8.87 6.39 9.46
C ASP A 108 7.54 5.67 9.22
N THR A 109 6.43 6.37 9.41
CA THR A 109 5.11 5.74 9.48
C THR A 109 4.26 5.96 8.23
N VAL A 110 3.42 4.98 7.93
CA VAL A 110 2.40 5.02 6.89
C VAL A 110 1.10 4.48 7.48
N ILE A 111 -0.01 5.17 7.22
CA ILE A 111 -1.36 4.75 7.55
C ILE A 111 -2.23 4.71 6.30
N LYS A 112 -3.05 3.67 6.18
CA LYS A 112 -3.96 3.49 5.06
C LYS A 112 -5.14 2.60 5.43
N ASN A 113 -6.25 2.79 4.73
CA ASN A 113 -7.31 1.79 4.64
C ASN A 113 -7.09 0.93 3.40
N ARG A 114 -7.06 -0.38 3.58
CA ARG A 114 -7.00 -1.37 2.49
C ARG A 114 -8.37 -1.97 2.25
N TYR A 115 -8.93 -1.73 1.07
CA TYR A 115 -10.16 -2.34 0.59
C TYR A 115 -9.82 -3.55 -0.28
N SER A 116 -10.16 -4.75 0.17
CA SER A 116 -10.04 -5.97 -0.65
C SER A 116 -11.33 -6.18 -1.43
N VAL A 117 -11.25 -6.15 -2.75
CA VAL A 117 -12.40 -6.24 -3.66
C VAL A 117 -12.14 -7.22 -4.78
N TRP A 118 -13.18 -7.87 -5.26
CA TRP A 118 -13.12 -8.74 -6.42
C TRP A 118 -13.65 -7.99 -7.64
N ILE A 119 -12.83 -7.80 -8.67
CA ILE A 119 -13.21 -7.09 -9.89
C ILE A 119 -12.88 -7.96 -11.09
N ALA A 120 -13.89 -8.25 -11.89
CA ALA A 120 -13.83 -9.25 -12.96
C ALA A 120 -13.30 -10.61 -12.42
N GLU A 121 -12.11 -11.02 -12.85
CA GLU A 121 -11.50 -12.31 -12.52
C GLU A 121 -10.42 -12.20 -11.42
N ASP A 122 -10.18 -11.00 -10.91
CA ASP A 122 -9.02 -10.71 -10.06
C ASP A 122 -9.39 -10.14 -8.69
N GLY A 123 -8.58 -10.52 -7.70
CA GLY A 123 -8.58 -9.89 -6.38
C GLY A 123 -7.72 -8.63 -6.41
N TRP A 124 -8.28 -7.54 -5.91
CA TRP A 124 -7.63 -6.24 -5.82
C TRP A 124 -7.55 -5.77 -4.38
N ASN A 125 -6.43 -5.17 -4.02
CA ASN A 125 -6.28 -4.37 -2.81
C ASN A 125 -6.22 -2.90 -3.22
N VAL A 126 -7.20 -2.11 -2.80
CA VAL A 126 -7.19 -0.65 -3.01
C VAL A 126 -6.82 0.03 -1.70
N ASP A 127 -5.62 0.58 -1.67
CA ASP A 127 -5.08 1.31 -0.53
C ASP A 127 -5.40 2.80 -0.64
N VAL A 128 -6.12 3.34 0.33
CA VAL A 128 -6.38 4.77 0.50
C VAL A 128 -5.52 5.28 1.64
N PHE A 129 -4.56 6.15 1.34
CA PHE A 129 -3.56 6.62 2.30
C PHE A 129 -4.02 7.87 3.06
N GLY A 130 -3.68 7.94 4.34
CA GLY A 130 -3.91 9.10 5.20
C GLY A 130 -2.64 9.90 5.49
N ALA A 131 -2.76 10.88 6.40
CA ALA A 131 -1.70 11.76 6.85
C ALA A 131 -0.97 12.45 5.67
N THR A 132 0.36 12.52 5.74
CA THR A 132 1.22 13.13 4.72
C THR A 132 1.23 12.42 3.36
N ASN A 133 0.60 11.24 3.28
CA ASN A 133 0.40 10.52 2.02
C ASN A 133 -0.99 10.72 1.42
N ALA A 134 -1.94 11.36 2.12
CA ALA A 134 -3.19 11.76 1.51
C ALA A 134 -2.95 12.78 0.37
N PRO A 135 -3.74 12.75 -0.73
CA PRO A 135 -4.90 11.90 -0.97
C PRO A 135 -4.58 10.63 -1.80
N LEU A 136 -3.35 10.09 -1.71
CA LEU A 136 -2.90 8.98 -2.56
C LEU A 136 -3.83 7.75 -2.48
N ILE A 137 -4.16 7.18 -3.64
CA ILE A 137 -4.83 5.89 -3.75
C ILE A 137 -4.05 5.01 -4.72
N ILE A 138 -3.71 3.80 -4.27
CA ILE A 138 -3.06 2.76 -5.08
C ILE A 138 -3.94 1.52 -5.12
N ALA A 139 -4.28 1.07 -6.32
CA ALA A 139 -4.90 -0.23 -6.55
C ALA A 139 -3.86 -1.25 -6.96
N GLU A 140 -3.87 -2.42 -6.33
CA GLU A 140 -2.92 -3.49 -6.56
C GLU A 140 -3.68 -4.77 -6.92
N ALA A 141 -3.37 -5.33 -8.08
CA ALA A 141 -3.79 -6.67 -8.47
C ALA A 141 -2.65 -7.63 -8.19
N ALA A 142 -2.93 -8.72 -7.48
CA ALA A 142 -1.93 -9.73 -7.13
C ALA A 142 -2.42 -11.15 -7.46
N ARG A 143 -1.50 -12.00 -7.91
CA ARG A 143 -1.75 -13.42 -8.20
C ARG A 143 -0.60 -14.29 -7.68
N SER A 144 -0.82 -15.60 -7.59
CA SER A 144 0.24 -16.58 -7.27
C SER A 144 1.25 -16.81 -8.41
N GLY A 145 1.02 -16.20 -9.56
CA GLY A 145 1.86 -16.20 -10.75
C GLY A 145 1.75 -14.85 -11.48
N PRO A 146 2.46 -14.64 -12.59
CA PRO A 146 2.44 -13.37 -13.32
C PRO A 146 1.02 -12.84 -13.57
N VAL A 147 0.80 -11.55 -13.28
CA VAL A 147 -0.50 -10.86 -13.49
C VAL A 147 -0.65 -10.48 -14.96
N THR A 148 -1.03 -11.46 -15.77
CA THR A 148 -1.20 -11.31 -17.22
C THR A 148 -2.66 -11.16 -17.64
N ASN A 149 -2.89 -10.49 -18.77
CA ASN A 149 -4.21 -10.28 -19.37
C ASN A 149 -5.22 -9.65 -18.41
N LEU A 150 -4.77 -8.66 -17.63
CA LEU A 150 -5.55 -8.02 -16.58
C LEU A 150 -6.71 -7.21 -17.16
N THR A 151 -7.89 -7.33 -16.55
CA THR A 151 -8.99 -6.37 -16.76
C THR A 151 -8.79 -5.22 -15.80
N ILE A 152 -8.27 -4.10 -16.30
CA ILE A 152 -7.91 -2.92 -15.51
C ILE A 152 -9.17 -2.07 -15.32
N PRO A 153 -9.66 -1.87 -14.07
CA PRO A 153 -10.85 -1.07 -13.82
C PRO A 153 -10.65 0.38 -14.27
N LYS A 154 -11.71 1.04 -14.76
CA LYS A 154 -11.65 2.43 -15.25
C LYS A 154 -11.09 3.47 -14.26
N PHE A 155 -11.14 3.18 -12.95
CA PHE A 155 -10.65 4.09 -11.91
C PHE A 155 -9.13 4.01 -11.73
N CYS A 156 -8.49 2.96 -12.27
CA CYS A 156 -7.04 2.83 -12.35
C CYS A 156 -6.53 3.69 -13.51
N LEU A 157 -5.96 4.86 -13.18
CA LEU A 157 -5.61 5.88 -14.16
C LEU A 157 -4.32 5.56 -14.91
N THR A 158 -3.26 5.19 -14.20
CA THR A 158 -1.97 4.82 -14.81
C THR A 158 -1.30 3.73 -14.00
N GLU A 159 -0.54 2.87 -14.67
CA GLU A 159 0.29 1.88 -14.01
C GLU A 159 1.55 2.52 -13.41
N VAL A 160 1.87 2.12 -12.18
CA VAL A 160 3.03 2.59 -11.39
C VAL A 160 3.85 1.40 -10.84
N THR A 161 3.66 0.20 -11.40
CA THR A 161 4.29 -1.06 -10.97
C THR A 161 5.82 -0.95 -10.84
N ASP A 162 6.46 -0.25 -11.78
CA ASP A 162 7.91 -0.07 -11.88
C ASP A 162 8.43 1.21 -11.21
N GLN A 163 7.57 1.96 -10.50
CA GLN A 163 7.93 3.22 -9.85
C GLN A 163 8.17 3.01 -8.34
N PRO A 164 9.43 2.94 -7.87
CA PRO A 164 9.73 2.62 -6.48
C PRO A 164 9.21 3.66 -5.49
N ARG A 165 9.06 4.92 -5.93
CA ARG A 165 8.51 6.04 -5.11
C ARG A 165 7.12 5.77 -4.54
N PHE A 166 6.34 4.87 -5.14
CA PHE A 166 5.02 4.44 -4.65
C PHE A 166 5.07 3.22 -3.73
N SER A 167 6.24 2.68 -3.40
CA SER A 167 6.36 1.63 -2.38
C SER A 167 6.05 2.21 -0.99
N ASN A 168 5.45 1.41 -0.10
CA ASN A 168 5.18 1.87 1.28
C ASN A 168 6.47 2.32 2.01
N GLU A 169 7.62 1.67 1.74
CA GLU A 169 8.92 2.05 2.30
C GLU A 169 9.34 3.44 1.82
N SER A 170 9.24 3.71 0.51
CA SER A 170 9.54 5.04 -0.05
C SER A 170 8.53 6.11 0.39
N LEU A 171 7.25 5.77 0.52
CA LEU A 171 6.20 6.68 1.01
C LEU A 171 6.37 7.03 2.50
N ALA A 172 6.99 6.14 3.28
CA ALA A 172 7.36 6.45 4.66
C ALA A 172 8.48 7.50 4.69
N ALA A 173 9.55 7.29 3.91
CA ALA A 173 10.73 8.16 3.89
C ALA A 173 10.50 9.51 3.16
N SER A 174 9.77 9.48 2.05
CA SER A 174 9.42 10.66 1.23
C SER A 174 7.93 10.65 0.89
N PRO A 175 7.10 11.22 1.78
CA PRO A 175 5.65 11.19 1.63
C PRO A 175 5.15 11.81 0.33
N PHE A 176 4.04 11.27 -0.19
CA PHE A 176 3.41 11.69 -1.44
C PHE A 176 3.18 13.20 -1.53
N SER A 177 2.77 13.84 -0.45
CA SER A 177 2.53 15.30 -0.41
C SER A 177 3.74 16.15 -0.84
N ARG A 178 4.98 15.62 -0.76
CA ARG A 178 6.19 16.33 -1.20
C ARG A 178 6.36 16.37 -2.72
N TRP A 179 5.75 15.44 -3.44
CA TRP A 179 6.00 15.24 -4.88
C TRP A 179 4.71 15.02 -5.69
N ALA A 180 3.54 15.11 -5.06
CA ALA A 180 2.24 14.95 -5.72
C ALA A 180 2.08 15.89 -6.92
N GLY A 181 2.42 17.18 -6.77
CA GLY A 181 2.31 18.16 -7.86
C GLY A 181 3.21 17.85 -9.06
N GLU A 182 4.44 17.35 -8.80
CA GLU A 182 5.37 16.94 -9.86
C GLU A 182 4.84 15.70 -10.61
N PHE A 183 4.28 14.74 -9.87
CA PHE A 183 3.68 13.55 -10.46
C PHE A 183 2.44 13.86 -11.29
N GLU A 184 1.55 14.73 -10.82
CA GLU A 184 0.37 15.17 -11.57
C GLU A 184 0.75 15.90 -12.86
N ALA A 185 1.79 16.76 -12.80
CA ALA A 185 2.32 17.42 -13.99
C ALA A 185 2.90 16.40 -14.99
N GLU A 186 3.69 15.43 -14.52
CA GLU A 186 4.22 14.35 -15.34
C GLU A 186 3.11 13.54 -16.01
N LEU A 187 2.06 13.18 -15.26
CA LEU A 187 0.93 12.41 -15.75
C LEU A 187 0.11 13.20 -16.77
N SER A 188 -0.09 14.51 -16.55
CA SER A 188 -0.76 15.38 -17.50
C SER A 188 0.03 15.56 -18.80
N GLU A 189 1.35 15.59 -18.74
CA GLU A 189 2.22 15.75 -19.92
C GLU A 189 2.31 14.45 -20.73
N LYS A 190 2.55 13.32 -20.07
CA LYS A 190 2.81 12.03 -20.73
C LYS A 190 1.54 11.24 -21.02
N GLY A 191 0.46 11.53 -20.31
CA GLY A 191 -0.75 10.72 -20.30
C GLY A 191 -0.60 9.41 -19.53
N PRO A 192 -1.71 8.67 -19.36
CA PRO A 192 -1.70 7.38 -18.68
C PRO A 192 -0.93 6.32 -19.47
N SER A 193 -0.21 5.44 -18.76
CA SER A 193 0.56 4.35 -19.35
C SER A 193 0.27 3.03 -18.66
N PHE A 194 0.22 1.95 -19.46
CA PHE A 194 -0.06 0.59 -19.00
C PHE A 194 0.90 -0.38 -19.68
N GLN A 195 1.57 -1.21 -18.89
CA GLN A 195 2.58 -2.12 -19.40
C GLN A 195 1.95 -3.22 -20.26
N GLN A 196 2.47 -3.38 -21.48
CA GLN A 196 2.01 -4.39 -22.45
C GLN A 196 2.83 -5.69 -22.41
N VAL A 197 3.89 -5.73 -21.59
CA VAL A 197 4.75 -6.92 -21.45
C VAL A 197 4.02 -8.11 -20.80
N PHE A 198 2.87 -7.85 -20.16
CA PHE A 198 2.06 -8.86 -19.47
C PHE A 198 0.87 -9.37 -20.29
N GLY A 199 0.95 -9.29 -21.62
CA GLY A 199 -0.12 -9.74 -22.53
C GLY A 199 -1.14 -8.64 -22.82
N THR A 200 -2.38 -9.04 -23.16
CA THR A 200 -3.41 -8.10 -23.62
C THR A 200 -4.26 -7.60 -22.46
N ASN A 201 -4.00 -6.38 -22.01
CA ASN A 201 -4.84 -5.71 -21.02
C ASN A 201 -6.21 -5.34 -21.64
N LYS A 202 -7.28 -5.43 -20.83
CA LYS A 202 -8.61 -4.91 -21.17
C LYS A 202 -8.94 -3.77 -20.22
N MET A 203 -9.56 -2.71 -20.71
CA MET A 203 -10.14 -1.68 -19.84
C MET A 203 -11.53 -2.16 -19.42
N GLY A 204 -11.77 -2.26 -18.12
CA GLY A 204 -13.07 -2.60 -17.55
C GLY A 204 -13.99 -1.39 -17.47
N ASP A 205 -15.29 -1.64 -17.51
CA ASP A 205 -16.35 -0.63 -17.36
C ASP A 205 -16.53 -0.10 -15.93
#